data_AF-A0A1Y1BGI5-F1
#
_entry.id   AF-A0A1Y1BGI5-F1
#
_cell.length_a   1.000
_cell.length_b   1.000
_cell.length_c   1.000
_cell.angle_alpha   90.00
_cell.angle_beta   90.00
_cell.angle_gamma   90.00
#
_symmetry.space_group_name_H-M   'P 1'
#
loop_
_entity.id
_entity.type
_entity.pdbx_description
1 polymer ?
#
loop_
_entity_poly.entity_id
_entity_poly.type
_entity_poly.pdbx_seq_one_letter_code
_entity_poly.pdbx_strand_id
1 'polypeptide(L)'
;MQYVLLPASNDQYFLADCKEIIAIKEGVIDAPDFDESNLTYRLMYGTYKPQPHAHYSDEEVKAHITEAIDQWLIHIDGKNVIDLGIEGIVISESVIKRQCTELQHPRATQDVAFAALVKAPVSFEIDDKRYQTRTAYLRWDGIDAITTLLNRKGLFAFTSEDKRFTSEEPLTKKNWHHYIDHLRMLKEARRAQ
;
A
#
# COMPACT_ATOMS: atom_id res chain seq x y z
N MET A 1 12.86 -2.56 4.02
CA MET A 1 12.00 -2.72 2.85
C MET A 1 12.87 -3.10 1.67
N GLN A 2 12.61 -4.22 0.98
CA GLN A 2 13.41 -4.67 -0.16
C GLN A 2 12.47 -4.97 -1.31
N TYR A 3 12.61 -4.21 -2.39
CA TYR A 3 11.86 -4.40 -3.63
C TYR A 3 12.71 -5.15 -4.64
N VAL A 4 12.06 -5.93 -5.48
CA VAL A 4 12.68 -6.65 -6.59
C VAL A 4 11.93 -6.32 -7.87
N LEU A 5 12.68 -6.22 -8.97
CA LEU A 5 12.11 -6.20 -10.31
C LEU A 5 12.09 -7.62 -10.83
N LEU A 6 10.90 -8.15 -11.09
CA LEU A 6 10.71 -9.52 -11.59
C LEU A 6 10.30 -9.48 -13.05
N PRO A 7 10.78 -10.41 -13.88
CA PRO A 7 10.39 -10.50 -15.29
C PRO A 7 8.90 -10.86 -15.39
N ALA A 8 8.20 -10.15 -16.26
CA ALA A 8 6.82 -10.40 -16.67
C ALA A 8 6.80 -11.03 -18.06
N SER A 9 5.64 -11.55 -18.46
CA SER A 9 5.43 -12.34 -19.70
C SER A 9 5.78 -11.61 -21.01
N ASN A 10 5.95 -10.28 -20.98
CA ASN A 10 6.15 -9.42 -22.15
C ASN A 10 7.53 -8.73 -22.16
N ASP A 11 8.58 -9.36 -21.63
CA ASP A 11 9.93 -8.76 -21.44
C ASP A 11 9.95 -7.47 -20.61
N GLN A 12 8.86 -7.20 -19.87
CA GLN A 12 8.75 -6.09 -18.93
C GLN A 12 9.15 -6.56 -17.53
N TYR A 13 9.54 -5.62 -16.67
CA TYR A 13 9.79 -5.90 -15.26
C TYR A 13 8.71 -5.24 -14.42
N PHE A 14 8.12 -5.98 -13.48
CA PHE A 14 7.17 -5.41 -12.52
C PHE A 14 7.83 -5.27 -11.13
N LEU A 15 7.43 -4.23 -10.42
CA LEU A 15 7.88 -3.97 -9.05
C LEU A 15 7.13 -4.91 -8.09
N ALA A 16 7.88 -5.76 -7.39
CA ALA A 16 7.39 -6.67 -6.36
C ALA A 16 8.06 -6.42 -5.00
N ASP A 17 7.35 -6.69 -3.93
CA ASP A 17 7.96 -6.88 -2.61
C ASP A 17 8.71 -8.22 -2.62
N CYS A 18 9.93 -8.29 -2.07
CA CYS A 18 10.68 -9.54 -1.99
C CYS A 18 9.89 -10.67 -1.30
N LYS A 19 8.95 -10.35 -0.40
CA LYS A 19 8.09 -11.34 0.26
C LYS A 19 7.07 -11.98 -0.67
N GLU A 20 6.75 -11.33 -1.79
CA GLU A 20 5.80 -11.84 -2.79
C GLU A 20 6.42 -12.93 -3.69
N ILE A 21 7.75 -13.10 -3.69
CA ILE A 21 8.44 -14.09 -4.53
C ILE A 21 7.96 -15.52 -4.25
N ILE A 22 7.71 -15.84 -2.97
CA ILE A 22 7.24 -17.18 -2.58
C ILE A 22 5.84 -17.42 -3.18
N ALA A 23 4.94 -16.46 -3.03
CA ALA A 23 3.59 -16.53 -3.59
C ALA A 23 3.59 -16.66 -5.12
N ILE A 24 4.46 -15.94 -5.82
CA ILE A 24 4.57 -16.04 -7.28
C ILE A 24 5.04 -17.44 -7.71
N LYS A 25 6.01 -18.03 -6.99
CA LYS A 25 6.59 -19.33 -7.35
C LYS A 25 5.71 -20.51 -6.96
N GLU A 26 5.09 -20.44 -5.80
CA GLU A 26 4.44 -21.58 -5.16
C GLU A 26 2.92 -21.43 -5.07
N GLY A 27 2.37 -20.32 -5.56
CA GLY A 27 0.96 -19.96 -5.43
C GLY A 27 0.61 -19.39 -4.07
N VAL A 28 -0.66 -18.98 -3.94
CA VAL A 28 -1.25 -18.45 -2.71
C VAL A 28 -2.38 -19.34 -2.23
N ILE A 29 -2.64 -19.23 -0.93
CA ILE A 29 -3.81 -19.78 -0.27
C ILE A 29 -4.75 -18.61 -0.02
N ASP A 30 -5.79 -18.53 -0.83
CA ASP A 30 -6.88 -17.57 -0.67
C ASP A 30 -7.92 -18.20 0.26
N ALA A 31 -8.19 -17.57 1.40
CA ALA A 31 -9.12 -18.11 2.38
C ALA A 31 -10.56 -17.80 1.91
N PRO A 32 -11.41 -18.81 1.68
CA PRO A 32 -12.75 -18.58 1.14
C PRO A 32 -13.70 -17.88 2.12
N ASP A 33 -13.41 -17.93 3.42
CA ASP A 33 -14.25 -17.39 4.49
C ASP A 33 -13.65 -16.08 5.04
N PHE A 34 -13.72 -15.02 4.23
CA PHE A 34 -13.34 -13.68 4.68
C PHE A 34 -14.39 -13.12 5.64
N ASP A 35 -14.05 -13.10 6.93
CA ASP A 35 -14.92 -12.55 7.97
C ASP A 35 -14.65 -11.05 8.19
N GLU A 36 -15.50 -10.22 7.61
CA GLU A 36 -15.47 -8.77 7.77
C GLU A 36 -15.66 -8.29 9.21
N SER A 37 -16.25 -9.12 10.09
CA SER A 37 -16.55 -8.72 11.47
C SER A 37 -15.30 -8.54 12.33
N ASN A 38 -14.18 -9.16 11.94
CA ASN A 38 -12.90 -9.05 12.63
C ASN A 38 -12.06 -7.83 12.21
N LEU A 39 -12.57 -7.00 11.30
CA LEU A 39 -11.84 -5.86 10.78
C LEU A 39 -12.13 -4.60 11.60
N THR A 40 -11.09 -3.82 11.86
CA THR A 40 -11.20 -2.54 12.55
C THR A 40 -10.73 -1.40 11.67
N TYR A 41 -11.30 -0.22 11.88
CA TYR A 41 -10.85 1.01 11.23
C TYR A 41 -9.54 1.48 11.86
N ARG A 42 -8.54 1.71 11.02
CA ARG A 42 -7.18 2.07 11.38
C ARG A 42 -6.70 3.20 10.49
N LEU A 43 -6.03 4.19 11.08
CA LEU A 43 -5.44 5.30 10.33
C LEU A 43 -3.98 4.95 10.01
N MET A 44 -3.70 4.73 8.73
CA MET A 44 -2.39 4.32 8.26
C MET A 44 -1.77 5.37 7.33
N TYR A 45 -0.44 5.43 7.36
CA TYR A 45 0.35 6.33 6.52
C TYR A 45 1.29 5.54 5.64
N GLY A 46 1.58 6.08 4.47
CA GLY A 46 2.47 5.41 3.54
C GLY A 46 2.71 6.14 2.24
N THR A 47 3.18 5.37 1.27
CA THR A 47 3.49 5.82 -0.08
C THR A 47 2.84 4.89 -1.09
N TYR A 48 2.13 5.45 -2.06
CA TYR A 48 1.73 4.73 -3.25
C TYR A 48 2.89 4.74 -4.25
N LYS A 49 3.23 3.56 -4.76
CA LYS A 49 4.31 3.35 -5.73
C LYS A 49 3.71 2.84 -7.04
N PRO A 50 3.62 3.69 -8.08
CA PRO A 50 3.18 3.23 -9.40
C PRO A 50 4.19 2.26 -10.01
N GLN A 51 3.72 1.40 -10.93
CA GLN A 51 4.63 0.54 -11.67
C GLN A 51 5.58 1.37 -12.55
N PRO A 52 6.91 1.16 -12.47
CA PRO A 52 7.88 2.03 -13.11
C PRO A 52 7.87 1.94 -14.65
N HIS A 53 7.39 0.82 -15.20
CA HIS A 53 7.41 0.56 -16.66
C HIS A 53 6.24 1.19 -17.42
N ALA A 54 5.18 1.61 -16.71
CA ALA A 54 3.93 2.02 -17.33
C ALA A 54 3.84 3.53 -17.63
N HIS A 55 4.83 4.33 -17.18
CA HIS A 55 4.95 5.76 -17.48
C HIS A 55 3.65 6.58 -17.27
N TYR A 56 2.93 6.29 -16.18
CA TYR A 56 1.69 7.01 -15.85
C TYR A 56 1.95 8.50 -15.60
N SER A 57 1.00 9.34 -16.01
CA SER A 57 0.88 10.74 -15.61
C SER A 57 0.50 10.87 -14.13
N ASP A 58 0.73 12.06 -13.56
CA ASP A 58 0.37 12.32 -12.16
C ASP A 58 -1.15 12.18 -11.94
N GLU A 59 -1.97 12.57 -12.92
CA GLU A 59 -3.42 12.41 -12.90
C GLU A 59 -3.84 10.94 -12.90
N GLU A 60 -3.19 10.09 -13.70
CA GLU A 60 -3.44 8.65 -13.72
C GLU A 60 -3.05 7.99 -12.39
N VAL A 61 -1.91 8.38 -11.81
CA VAL A 61 -1.50 7.89 -10.50
C VAL A 61 -2.51 8.27 -9.42
N LYS A 62 -3.00 9.52 -9.42
CA LYS A 62 -4.07 9.95 -8.52
C LYS A 62 -5.35 9.15 -8.75
N ALA A 63 -5.73 8.92 -10.00
CA ALA A 63 -6.90 8.10 -10.34
C ALA A 63 -6.78 6.67 -9.80
N HIS A 64 -5.61 6.03 -9.93
CA HIS A 64 -5.37 4.69 -9.39
C HIS A 64 -5.49 4.64 -7.86
N ILE A 65 -5.01 5.68 -7.18
CA ILE A 65 -5.12 5.77 -5.72
C ILE A 65 -6.60 5.93 -5.32
N THR A 66 -7.36 6.76 -6.02
CA THR A 66 -8.79 6.98 -5.73
C THR A 66 -9.67 5.80 -6.12
N GLU A 67 -9.29 5.03 -7.14
CA GLU A 67 -9.98 3.78 -7.54
C GLU A 67 -9.99 2.74 -6.42
N ALA A 68 -9.01 2.78 -5.52
CA ALA A 68 -8.92 1.85 -4.39
C ALA A 68 -9.90 2.17 -3.24
N ILE A 69 -10.58 3.32 -3.26
CA ILE A 69 -11.56 3.68 -2.24
C ILE A 69 -12.79 2.79 -2.38
N ASP A 70 -13.29 2.28 -1.24
CA ASP A 70 -14.38 1.31 -1.14
C ASP A 70 -14.11 0.01 -1.92
N GLN A 71 -12.83 -0.32 -2.17
CA GLN A 71 -12.38 -1.58 -2.79
C GLN A 71 -11.50 -2.39 -1.84
N TRP A 72 -11.45 -3.71 -2.08
CA TRP A 72 -10.55 -4.61 -1.39
C TRP A 72 -9.12 -4.51 -1.95
N LEU A 73 -8.16 -4.56 -1.05
CA LEU A 73 -6.75 -4.71 -1.34
C LEU A 73 -6.27 -6.08 -0.85
N ILE A 74 -5.28 -6.63 -1.55
CA ILE A 74 -4.59 -7.85 -1.17
C ILE A 74 -3.23 -7.50 -0.58
N HIS A 75 -2.97 -7.98 0.63
CA HIS A 75 -1.63 -8.17 1.17
C HIS A 75 -1.27 -9.66 1.13
N ILE A 76 -0.03 -9.98 0.74
CA ILE A 76 0.49 -11.35 0.78
C ILE A 76 1.50 -11.45 1.93
N ASP A 77 1.25 -12.38 2.85
CA ASP A 77 2.22 -12.78 3.88
C ASP A 77 2.64 -14.25 3.69
N GLY A 78 3.79 -14.45 3.08
CA GLY A 78 4.25 -15.77 2.64
C GLY A 78 3.36 -16.32 1.53
N LYS A 79 2.42 -17.21 1.88
CA LYS A 79 1.41 -17.77 0.97
C LYS A 79 0.00 -17.29 1.27
N ASN A 80 -0.20 -16.64 2.41
CA ASN A 80 -1.55 -16.29 2.87
C ASN A 80 -1.96 -14.96 2.27
N VAL A 81 -3.15 -14.93 1.69
CA VAL A 81 -3.84 -13.70 1.29
C VAL A 81 -4.48 -13.08 2.52
N ILE A 82 -4.26 -11.78 2.70
CA ILE A 82 -4.88 -10.96 3.74
C ILE A 82 -5.57 -9.81 3.04
N ASP A 83 -6.90 -9.79 3.08
CA ASP A 83 -7.68 -8.68 2.54
C ASP A 83 -7.80 -7.52 3.54
N LEU A 84 -7.75 -6.31 2.99
CA LEU A 84 -7.96 -5.06 3.72
C LEU A 84 -8.63 -4.03 2.80
N GLY A 85 -9.48 -3.17 3.34
CA GLY A 85 -10.23 -2.18 2.54
C GLY A 85 -9.74 -0.76 2.79
N ILE A 86 -9.64 0.07 1.76
CA ILE A 86 -9.47 1.51 1.93
C ILE A 86 -10.84 2.17 1.91
N GLU A 87 -11.18 2.86 2.99
CA GLU A 87 -12.51 3.46 3.21
C GLU A 87 -12.48 4.98 3.02
N GLY A 88 -11.26 5.53 2.91
CA GLY A 88 -11.00 6.93 2.63
C GLY A 88 -9.50 7.16 2.54
N ILE A 89 -9.09 8.07 1.66
CA ILE A 89 -7.67 8.40 1.45
C ILE A 89 -7.49 9.89 1.22
N VAL A 90 -6.44 10.45 1.80
CA VAL A 90 -5.95 11.80 1.55
C VAL A 90 -4.55 11.68 0.97
N ILE A 91 -4.37 12.22 -0.22
CA ILE A 91 -3.08 12.26 -0.92
C ILE A 91 -2.37 13.59 -0.66
N SER A 92 -1.04 13.56 -0.64
CA SER A 92 -0.24 14.78 -0.60
C SER A 92 0.03 15.31 -2.00
N GLU A 93 -0.10 16.63 -2.17
CA GLU A 93 0.38 17.35 -3.36
C GLU A 93 1.90 17.61 -3.33
N SER A 94 2.59 17.23 -2.25
CA SER A 94 4.04 17.43 -2.15
C SER A 94 4.82 16.36 -2.89
N VAL A 95 5.74 16.80 -3.76
CA VAL A 95 6.65 15.90 -4.46
C VAL A 95 7.60 15.22 -3.46
N ILE A 96 7.59 13.89 -3.48
CA ILE A 96 8.59 13.09 -2.77
C ILE A 96 9.89 13.14 -3.58
N LYS A 97 10.99 13.46 -2.91
CA LYS A 97 12.33 13.47 -3.52
C LYS A 97 13.17 12.35 -2.92
N ARG A 98 13.88 11.60 -3.76
CA ARG A 98 14.81 10.55 -3.33
C ARG A 98 16.24 11.04 -3.52
N GLN A 99 17.05 10.87 -2.48
CA GLN A 99 18.48 11.14 -2.60
C GLN A 99 19.14 9.97 -3.34
N CYS A 100 19.78 10.28 -4.47
CA CYS A 100 20.55 9.32 -5.24
C CYS A 100 22.03 9.63 -5.02
N THR A 101 22.82 8.63 -4.63
CA THR A 101 24.25 8.80 -4.34
C THR A 101 25.05 9.28 -5.55
N GLU A 102 24.54 9.04 -6.76
CA GLU A 102 25.18 9.40 -8.03
C GLU A 102 24.80 10.80 -8.53
N LEU A 103 23.79 11.44 -7.94
CA LEU A 103 23.30 12.75 -8.36
C LEU A 103 23.57 13.81 -7.30
N GLN A 104 24.04 14.99 -7.73
CA GLN A 104 24.27 16.14 -6.84
C GLN A 104 22.97 16.70 -6.23
N HIS A 105 21.81 16.41 -6.83
CA HIS A 105 20.51 16.90 -6.37
C HIS A 105 19.50 15.75 -6.23
N PRO A 106 18.61 15.79 -5.22
CA PRO A 106 17.55 14.78 -5.06
C PRO A 106 16.65 14.71 -6.29
N ARG A 107 16.36 13.48 -6.76
CA ARG A 107 15.48 13.23 -7.90
C ARG A 107 14.03 13.18 -7.43
N ALA A 108 13.13 13.85 -8.15
CA ALA A 108 11.69 13.70 -7.94
C ALA A 108 11.25 12.27 -8.29
N THR A 109 10.38 11.69 -7.46
CA THR A 109 9.78 10.37 -7.68
C THR A 109 8.31 10.52 -8.08
N GLN A 110 7.74 9.53 -8.77
CA GLN A 110 6.30 9.42 -9.00
C GLN A 110 5.54 8.85 -7.79
N ASP A 111 6.26 8.53 -6.72
CA ASP A 111 5.71 8.10 -5.44
C ASP A 111 4.80 9.19 -4.85
N VAL A 112 3.63 8.79 -4.37
CA VAL A 112 2.64 9.71 -3.78
C VAL A 112 2.44 9.38 -2.31
N ALA A 113 2.65 10.38 -1.44
CA ALA A 113 2.41 10.23 -0.01
C ALA A 113 0.91 10.21 0.28
N PHE A 114 0.46 9.35 1.20
CA PHE A 114 -0.95 9.28 1.57
C PHE A 114 -1.15 9.03 3.07
N ALA A 115 -2.35 9.40 3.54
CA ALA A 115 -2.95 8.95 4.78
C ALA A 115 -4.29 8.28 4.44
N ALA A 116 -4.55 7.09 4.96
CA ALA A 116 -5.74 6.30 4.63
C ALA A 116 -6.46 5.80 5.87
N LEU A 117 -7.79 5.83 5.82
CA LEU A 117 -8.64 5.03 6.68
C LEU A 117 -8.72 3.63 6.10
N VAL A 118 -8.16 2.66 6.81
CA VAL A 118 -8.08 1.27 6.37
C VAL A 118 -8.91 0.40 7.30
N LYS A 119 -9.76 -0.46 6.72
CA LYS A 119 -10.42 -1.55 7.41
C LYS A 119 -9.54 -2.79 7.28
N ALA A 120 -8.85 -3.19 8.35
CA ALA A 120 -7.86 -4.26 8.30
C ALA A 120 -7.97 -5.20 9.51
N PRO A 121 -7.56 -6.48 9.36
CA PRO A 121 -7.53 -7.42 10.46
C PRO A 121 -6.38 -7.12 11.43
N VAL A 122 -6.48 -7.62 12.65
CA VAL A 122 -5.44 -7.49 13.69
C VAL A 122 -4.10 -8.10 13.24
N SER A 123 -4.14 -9.14 12.41
CA SER A 123 -2.95 -9.80 11.84
C SER A 123 -2.13 -8.88 10.93
N PHE A 124 -2.72 -7.83 10.36
CA PHE A 124 -2.02 -6.84 9.55
C PHE A 124 -1.29 -5.82 10.45
N GLU A 125 -0.25 -6.25 11.17
CA GLU A 125 0.53 -5.36 12.02
C GLU A 125 1.72 -4.73 11.27
N ILE A 126 1.94 -3.45 11.54
CA ILE A 126 3.12 -2.70 11.13
C ILE A 126 3.96 -2.43 12.39
N ASP A 127 5.16 -3.00 12.44
CA ASP A 127 6.14 -2.69 13.48
C ASP A 127 6.96 -1.45 13.09
N ASP A 128 6.45 -0.29 13.49
CA ASP A 128 7.08 1.02 13.28
C ASP A 128 8.51 1.09 13.85
N LYS A 129 8.80 0.36 14.94
CA LYS A 129 10.11 0.40 15.61
C LYS A 129 11.17 -0.35 14.82
N ARG A 130 10.76 -1.39 14.09
CA ARG A 130 11.63 -2.16 13.19
C ARG A 130 11.67 -1.61 11.77
N TYR A 131 11.07 -0.45 11.53
CA TYR A 131 10.93 0.12 10.18
C TYR A 131 10.32 -0.88 9.20
N GLN A 132 9.33 -1.65 9.67
CA GLN A 132 8.63 -2.60 8.83
C GLN A 132 7.71 -1.84 7.87
N THR A 133 7.68 -2.30 6.62
CA THR A 133 6.70 -1.85 5.62
C THR A 133 5.82 -3.03 5.26
N ARG A 134 4.52 -2.79 5.16
CA ARG A 134 3.55 -3.75 4.64
C ARG A 134 3.03 -3.23 3.31
N THR A 135 2.94 -4.11 2.34
CA THR A 135 2.54 -3.76 0.97
C THR A 135 1.19 -4.37 0.64
N ALA A 136 0.33 -3.62 -0.02
CA ALA A 136 -0.93 -4.14 -0.54
C ALA A 136 -1.20 -3.59 -1.94
N TYR A 137 -2.03 -4.29 -2.71
CA TYR A 137 -2.41 -3.87 -4.06
C TYR A 137 -3.88 -4.12 -4.30
N LEU A 138 -4.47 -3.38 -5.23
CA LEU A 138 -5.89 -3.44 -5.53
C LEU A 138 -6.31 -4.85 -5.98
N ARG A 139 -7.34 -5.40 -5.34
CA ARG A 139 -7.98 -6.66 -5.76
C ARG A 139 -8.88 -6.38 -6.96
N TRP A 140 -8.73 -7.17 -8.02
CA TRP A 140 -9.62 -7.08 -9.17
C TRP A 140 -10.75 -8.11 -9.04
N ASP A 141 -11.98 -7.65 -9.26
CA ASP A 141 -13.15 -8.50 -9.12
C ASP A 141 -13.10 -9.67 -10.12
N GLY A 142 -13.37 -10.87 -9.62
CA GLY A 142 -13.34 -12.11 -10.41
C GLY A 142 -11.95 -12.57 -10.90
N ILE A 143 -10.86 -11.92 -10.48
CA ILE A 143 -9.48 -12.26 -10.89
C ILE A 143 -8.69 -12.77 -9.67
N ASP A 144 -7.91 -13.83 -9.86
CA ASP A 144 -7.11 -14.39 -8.77
C ASP A 144 -5.99 -13.43 -8.31
N ALA A 145 -5.56 -13.59 -7.07
CA ALA A 145 -4.59 -12.69 -6.44
C ALA A 145 -3.24 -12.65 -7.18
N ILE A 146 -2.76 -13.77 -7.73
CA ILE A 146 -1.47 -13.81 -8.44
C ILE A 146 -1.58 -13.09 -9.79
N THR A 147 -2.62 -13.36 -10.56
CA THR A 147 -2.86 -12.65 -11.82
C THR A 147 -3.00 -11.16 -11.58
N THR A 148 -3.70 -10.77 -10.52
CA THR A 148 -3.82 -9.36 -10.12
C THR A 148 -2.46 -8.77 -9.74
N LEU A 149 -1.65 -9.49 -8.95
CA LEU A 149 -0.30 -9.07 -8.55
C LEU A 149 0.61 -8.79 -9.76
N LEU A 150 0.56 -9.67 -10.77
CA LEU A 150 1.39 -9.55 -11.96
C LEU A 150 0.97 -8.39 -12.88
N ASN A 151 -0.30 -7.97 -12.82
CA ASN A 151 -0.87 -6.93 -13.69
C ASN A 151 -1.22 -5.63 -12.96
N ARG A 152 -0.90 -5.52 -11.66
CA ARG A 152 -1.28 -4.36 -10.84
C ARG A 152 -0.68 -3.06 -11.37
N LYS A 153 -1.44 -1.96 -11.27
CA LYS A 153 -1.02 -0.61 -11.68
C LYS A 153 0.03 0.01 -10.74
N GLY A 154 0.05 -0.43 -9.49
CA GLY A 154 0.98 0.01 -8.46
C GLY A 154 0.74 -0.72 -7.15
N LEU A 155 1.42 -0.30 -6.09
CA LEU A 155 1.29 -0.87 -4.75
C LEU A 155 1.23 0.23 -3.68
N PHE A 156 0.44 -0.02 -2.65
CA PHE A 156 0.39 0.77 -1.43
C PHE A 156 1.43 0.23 -0.45
N ALA A 157 2.40 1.07 -0.08
CA ALA A 157 3.40 0.75 0.93
C ALA A 157 3.04 1.47 2.24
N PHE A 158 2.46 0.73 3.18
CA PHE A 158 2.12 1.22 4.52
C PHE A 158 3.34 1.12 5.44
N THR A 159 3.74 2.23 6.04
CA THR A 159 4.95 2.30 6.90
C THR A 159 4.64 2.60 8.35
N SER A 160 3.46 3.11 8.67
CA SER A 160 3.06 3.29 10.06
C SER A 160 1.55 3.36 10.26
N GLU A 161 1.14 3.19 11.51
CA GLU A 161 -0.22 3.31 11.99
C GLU A 161 -0.31 4.33 13.14
N ASP A 162 -1.39 5.10 13.19
CA ASP A 162 -1.72 5.90 14.38
C ASP A 162 -2.45 5.03 15.42
N LYS A 163 -1.73 4.64 16.48
CA LYS A 163 -2.18 3.72 17.53
C LYS A 163 -2.85 4.42 18.73
N ARG A 164 -3.20 5.71 18.61
CA ARG A 164 -3.82 6.46 19.74
C ARG A 164 -5.29 6.12 19.99
N PHE A 165 -5.96 5.47 19.04
CA PHE A 165 -7.39 5.19 19.11
C PHE A 165 -7.67 3.96 19.96
N THR A 166 -8.72 4.04 20.77
CA THR A 166 -9.15 2.98 21.68
C THR A 166 -10.57 2.54 21.30
N SER A 167 -11.06 1.48 21.95
CA SER A 167 -12.45 1.05 21.79
C SER A 167 -13.47 2.11 22.27
N GLU A 168 -13.07 3.01 23.17
CA GLU A 168 -13.91 4.10 23.67
C GLU A 168 -13.96 5.29 22.71
N GLU A 169 -12.86 5.56 21.99
CA GLU A 169 -12.74 6.61 20.99
C GLU A 169 -12.28 6.04 19.63
N PRO A 170 -13.14 5.26 18.95
CA PRO A 170 -12.76 4.57 17.73
C PRO A 170 -12.72 5.53 16.52
N LEU A 171 -11.90 5.15 15.53
CA LEU A 171 -11.99 5.71 14.20
C LEU A 171 -13.28 5.28 13.51
N THR A 172 -13.81 6.19 12.71
CA THR A 172 -15.01 5.98 11.89
C THR A 172 -14.82 6.69 10.55
N LYS A 173 -15.62 6.32 9.55
CA LYS A 173 -15.70 7.02 8.26
C LYS A 173 -15.95 8.54 8.41
N LYS A 174 -16.57 8.97 9.51
CA LYS A 174 -16.94 10.38 9.73
C LYS A 174 -15.84 11.20 10.40
N ASN A 175 -15.11 10.63 11.36
CA ASN A 175 -14.18 11.41 12.20
C ASN A 175 -12.71 11.31 11.78
N TRP A 176 -12.32 10.30 10.99
CA TRP A 176 -10.91 9.98 10.74
C TRP A 176 -10.09 11.15 10.16
N HIS A 177 -10.70 11.94 9.28
CA HIS A 177 -10.03 13.03 8.59
C HIS A 177 -9.52 14.13 9.55
N HIS A 178 -10.16 14.33 10.70
CA HIS A 178 -9.73 15.27 11.73
C HIS A 178 -8.41 14.86 12.41
N TYR A 179 -8.04 13.59 12.28
CA TYR A 179 -6.90 13.00 12.95
C TYR A 179 -5.67 12.85 12.04
N ILE A 180 -5.76 13.28 10.78
CA ILE A 180 -4.65 13.18 9.83
C ILE A 180 -3.53 14.14 10.24
N ASP A 181 -2.34 13.59 10.49
CA ASP A 181 -1.12 14.37 10.65
C ASP A 181 -0.40 14.46 9.29
N HIS A 182 -0.52 15.61 8.63
CA HIS A 182 0.09 15.85 7.32
C HIS A 182 1.64 15.89 7.36
N LEU A 183 2.24 16.29 8.49
CA LEU A 183 3.70 16.27 8.63
C LEU A 183 4.18 14.82 8.77
N ARG A 184 3.47 14.01 9.55
CA ARG A 184 3.71 12.58 9.66
C ARG A 184 3.57 11.89 8.30
N MET A 185 2.51 12.18 7.54
CA MET A 185 2.31 11.64 6.19
C MET A 185 3.56 11.81 5.31
N LEU A 186 4.15 13.00 5.25
CA LEU A 186 5.36 13.25 4.46
C LEU A 186 6.60 12.54 5.01
N LYS A 187 6.75 12.49 6.33
CA LYS A 187 7.86 11.81 7.00
C LYS A 187 7.83 10.31 6.74
N GLU A 188 6.66 9.71 6.88
CA GLU A 188 6.43 8.28 6.68
C GLU A 188 6.59 7.91 5.21
N ALA A 189 6.16 8.77 4.29
CA ALA A 189 6.33 8.53 2.88
C ALA A 189 7.82 8.48 2.44
N ARG A 190 8.66 9.31 3.06
CA ARG A 190 10.14 9.27 2.84
C ARG A 190 10.78 8.00 3.41
N ARG A 191 10.20 7.39 4.45
CA ARG A 191 10.70 6.11 4.99
C ARG A 191 10.40 4.93 4.08
N ALA A 192 9.39 5.05 3.22
CA ALA A 192 9.06 4.06 2.20
C ALA A 192 9.98 4.13 0.96
N GLN A 193 11.13 4.81 1.01
CA GLN A 193 12.07 4.93 -0.11
C GLN A 193 13.19 3.89 -0.11
#